data_AF-A0A3R7BE74-F1
#
_entry.id   AF-A0A3R7BE74-F1
#
_cell.length_a   1.000
_cell.length_b   1.000
_cell.length_c   1.000
_cell.angle_alpha   90.00
_cell.angle_beta   90.00
_cell.angle_gamma   90.00
#
_symmetry.space_group_name_H-M   'P 1'
#
loop_
_entity.id
_entity.type
_entity.pdbx_description
1 polymer ?
#
loop_
_entity_poly.entity_id
_entity_poly.type
_entity_poly.pdbx_seq_one_letter_code
_entity_poly.pdbx_strand_id
1 'polypeptide(L)'
;MFYALFYFDPWLPIQWPVKANGEPLTADEQCQVCCFVMDILLDYYQLATKVIPIEGSLYVRISAQIYNERADFERLGVAIQGLTNCSSFIEMFSTMRQLSIDMCIILDECVLLIVLSLQALTILPAIAVTREVGLAVLSLYLITALFSVTYAFLYTLRECCPCINALQRHGSKFFYVLHIGLIATTVATISILLEPFLSGVDFSEYCLTNALDHNLSSTGCLKLQGYTVVALMTLTLEVGLSVYMLVLGRRISKKHAVEYARLVREKSLSDAELPSVVRGNNSFQKKTGKATHGTTAEVI
;
A
#
# COMPACT_ATOMS: atom_id res chain seq x y z
N MET A 1 -42.81 -31.84 2.73
CA MET A 1 -43.61 -31.03 3.69
C MET A 1 -43.08 -31.41 5.07
N PHE A 2 -42.22 -30.68 5.76
CA PHE A 2 -42.08 -29.25 6.00
C PHE A 2 -40.58 -28.86 5.98
N TYR A 3 -40.19 -27.87 5.19
CA TYR A 3 -38.94 -27.15 5.43
C TYR A 3 -39.27 -26.01 6.39
N ALA A 4 -39.07 -26.24 7.69
CA ALA A 4 -39.13 -25.18 8.67
C ALA A 4 -37.91 -24.27 8.44
N LEU A 5 -38.13 -23.12 7.80
CA LEU A 5 -37.20 -21.98 7.82
C LEU A 5 -37.14 -21.48 9.27
N PHE A 6 -36.23 -22.05 10.07
CA PHE A 6 -35.86 -21.47 11.35
C PHE A 6 -35.00 -20.24 11.07
N TYR A 7 -35.65 -19.09 10.94
CA TYR A 7 -34.98 -17.79 10.97
C TYR A 7 -34.56 -17.53 12.42
N PHE A 8 -33.34 -17.93 12.78
CA PHE A 8 -32.73 -17.59 14.05
C PHE A 8 -31.82 -16.37 13.82
N ASP A 9 -32.23 -15.20 14.33
CA ASP A 9 -31.41 -13.98 14.42
C ASP A 9 -30.96 -13.81 15.90
N PRO A 10 -30.02 -14.63 16.41
CA PRO A 10 -29.50 -14.44 17.76
C PRO A 10 -28.58 -13.20 17.78
N TRP A 11 -28.76 -12.39 18.81
CA TRP A 11 -27.91 -11.23 19.09
C TRP A 11 -26.93 -11.63 20.20
N LEU A 12 -25.63 -11.57 19.91
CA LEU A 12 -24.60 -11.87 20.91
C LEU A 12 -24.15 -10.59 21.60
N PRO A 13 -24.33 -10.48 22.93
CA PRO A 13 -23.86 -9.33 23.68
C PRO A 13 -22.35 -9.41 23.85
N ILE A 14 -21.67 -8.35 23.42
CA ILE A 14 -20.27 -8.06 23.71
C ILE A 14 -20.26 -6.88 24.70
N GLN A 15 -19.48 -7.01 25.77
CA GLN A 15 -19.37 -5.95 26.77
C GLN A 15 -18.84 -4.66 26.14
N TRP A 16 -19.48 -3.54 26.48
CA TRP A 16 -19.19 -2.26 25.87
C TRP A 16 -17.84 -1.72 26.35
N PRO A 17 -16.97 -1.28 25.42
CA PRO A 17 -15.71 -0.65 25.81
C PRO A 17 -15.96 0.68 26.52
N VAL A 18 -15.40 0.85 27.72
CA VAL A 18 -15.36 2.13 28.43
C VAL A 18 -14.08 2.90 28.08
N LYS A 19 -14.12 4.22 28.21
CA LYS A 19 -12.92 5.06 28.12
C LYS A 19 -11.94 4.69 29.25
N ALA A 20 -10.67 5.06 29.11
CA ALA A 20 -9.63 4.77 30.12
C ALA A 20 -9.96 5.32 31.53
N ASN A 21 -10.83 6.32 31.60
CA ASN A 21 -11.36 6.95 32.82
C ASN A 21 -12.69 6.34 33.32
N GLY A 22 -13.19 5.26 32.68
CA GLY A 22 -14.45 4.61 33.03
C GLY A 22 -15.71 5.30 32.50
N GLU A 23 -15.58 6.38 31.73
CA GLU A 23 -16.73 7.08 31.15
C GLU A 23 -17.32 6.34 29.94
N PRO A 24 -18.65 6.44 29.72
CA PRO A 24 -19.28 5.90 28.53
C PRO A 24 -18.84 6.63 27.26
N LEU A 25 -18.80 5.91 26.14
CA LEU A 25 -18.50 6.47 24.82
C LEU A 25 -19.66 7.35 24.32
N THR A 26 -19.33 8.47 23.65
CA THR A 26 -20.29 9.35 22.97
C THR A 26 -20.88 8.67 21.73
N ALA A 27 -22.07 9.08 21.28
CA ALA A 27 -22.76 8.43 20.15
C ALA A 27 -21.90 8.33 18.87
N ASP A 28 -21.09 9.35 18.58
CA ASP A 28 -20.16 9.35 17.43
C ASP A 28 -19.03 8.33 17.62
N GLU A 29 -18.46 8.25 18.83
CA GLU A 29 -17.45 7.24 19.17
C GLU A 29 -18.04 5.83 19.08
N GLN A 30 -19.27 5.62 19.55
CA GLN A 30 -19.97 4.34 19.47
C GLN A 30 -20.14 3.88 18.01
N CYS A 31 -20.52 4.80 17.12
CA CYS A 31 -20.64 4.49 15.69
C CYS A 31 -19.28 4.10 15.07
N GLN A 32 -18.20 4.79 15.43
CA GLN A 32 -16.85 4.48 14.97
C GLN A 32 -16.39 3.09 15.43
N VAL A 33 -16.68 2.72 16.69
CA VAL A 33 -16.39 1.38 17.22
C VAL A 33 -17.17 0.32 16.44
N CYS A 34 -18.46 0.53 16.16
CA CYS A 34 -19.25 -0.45 15.41
C CYS A 34 -18.74 -0.65 13.99
N CYS A 35 -18.43 0.43 13.26
CA CYS A 35 -17.83 0.33 11.92
C CYS A 35 -16.50 -0.43 11.97
N PHE A 36 -15.67 -0.14 12.98
CA PHE A 36 -14.36 -0.77 13.12
C PHE A 36 -14.45 -2.27 13.46
N VAL A 37 -15.35 -2.67 14.34
CA VAL A 37 -15.58 -4.10 14.65
C VAL A 37 -16.11 -4.83 13.40
N MET A 38 -16.96 -4.19 12.61
CA MET A 38 -17.40 -4.73 11.32
C MET A 38 -16.24 -4.92 10.35
N ASP A 39 -15.34 -3.93 10.26
CA ASP A 39 -14.15 -4.01 9.41
C ASP A 39 -13.20 -5.15 9.88
N ILE A 40 -12.98 -5.33 11.18
CA ILE A 40 -12.18 -6.46 11.70
C ILE A 40 -12.81 -7.81 11.37
N LEU A 41 -14.11 -7.96 11.61
CA LEU A 41 -14.82 -9.20 11.33
C LEU A 41 -14.75 -9.54 9.83
N LEU A 42 -14.84 -8.52 8.97
CA LEU A 42 -14.73 -8.69 7.53
C LEU A 42 -13.30 -8.98 7.08
N ASP A 43 -12.32 -8.18 7.51
CA ASP A 43 -10.95 -8.24 6.99
C ASP A 43 -10.18 -9.45 7.55
N TYR A 44 -10.27 -9.69 8.86
CA TYR A 44 -9.49 -10.74 9.53
C TYR A 44 -10.19 -12.10 9.52
N TYR A 45 -11.50 -12.10 9.79
CA TYR A 45 -12.26 -13.34 9.91
C TYR A 45 -13.06 -13.69 8.64
N GLN A 46 -13.10 -12.80 7.63
CA GLN A 46 -13.89 -12.97 6.39
C GLN A 46 -15.39 -13.12 6.68
N LEU A 47 -15.87 -12.45 7.73
CA LEU A 47 -17.25 -12.51 8.22
C LEU A 47 -17.96 -11.16 7.99
N ALA A 48 -18.87 -11.13 7.02
CA ALA A 48 -19.74 -9.99 6.78
C ALA A 48 -20.93 -10.02 7.76
N THR A 49 -20.82 -9.31 8.89
CA THR A 49 -21.88 -9.23 9.90
C THR A 49 -22.20 -7.78 10.25
N LYS A 50 -23.40 -7.55 10.82
CA LYS A 50 -23.80 -6.22 11.28
C LYS A 50 -23.60 -6.11 12.79
N VAL A 51 -23.01 -5.01 13.23
CA VAL A 51 -22.81 -4.69 14.64
C VAL A 51 -23.69 -3.49 15.01
N ILE A 52 -24.45 -3.59 16.10
CA ILE A 52 -25.38 -2.54 16.54
C ILE A 52 -25.19 -2.28 18.05
N PRO A 53 -25.12 -1.01 18.48
CA PRO A 53 -25.18 -0.65 19.88
C PRO A 53 -26.63 -0.65 20.37
N ILE A 54 -26.94 -1.39 21.44
CA ILE A 54 -28.27 -1.38 22.09
C ILE A 54 -28.05 -1.31 23.60
N GLU A 55 -28.68 -0.35 24.28
CA GLU A 55 -28.69 -0.23 25.75
C GLU A 55 -27.31 -0.36 26.43
N GLY A 56 -26.27 0.24 25.84
CA GLY A 56 -24.91 0.19 26.41
C GLY A 56 -24.24 -1.18 26.31
N SER A 57 -24.70 -2.05 25.40
CA SER A 57 -24.05 -3.31 25.01
C SER A 57 -23.92 -3.39 23.49
N LEU A 58 -22.84 -4.02 23.01
CA LEU A 58 -22.55 -4.14 21.59
C LEU A 58 -23.08 -5.48 21.11
N TYR A 59 -23.99 -5.47 20.15
CA TYR A 59 -24.58 -6.70 19.64
C TYR A 59 -24.08 -7.01 18.24
N VAL A 60 -23.52 -8.21 18.08
CA VAL A 60 -23.22 -8.77 16.76
C VAL A 60 -24.45 -9.54 16.29
N ARG A 61 -24.98 -9.15 15.13
CA ARG A 61 -26.07 -9.87 14.50
C ARG A 61 -25.51 -11.07 13.74
N ILE A 62 -25.95 -12.26 14.12
CA ILE A 62 -25.71 -13.48 13.35
C ILE A 62 -26.89 -13.71 12.41
N SER A 63 -26.62 -13.93 11.14
CA SER A 63 -27.63 -14.38 10.18
C SER A 63 -27.23 -15.75 9.64
N ALA A 64 -27.96 -16.79 10.05
CA ALA A 64 -27.74 -18.15 9.58
C ALA A 64 -28.35 -18.36 8.18
N GLN A 65 -27.48 -18.48 7.17
CA GLN A 65 -27.74 -18.83 5.77
C GLN A 65 -28.15 -20.30 5.56
N ILE A 66 -28.86 -20.64 4.47
CA ILE A 66 -28.93 -22.03 3.99
C ILE A 66 -27.56 -22.56 3.51
N TYR A 67 -26.64 -21.64 3.21
CA TYR A 67 -25.30 -21.91 2.69
C TYR A 67 -24.22 -21.80 3.76
N ASN A 68 -24.59 -21.52 5.02
CA ASN A 68 -23.65 -21.47 6.12
C ASN A 68 -23.40 -22.88 6.66
N GLU A 69 -22.12 -23.24 6.78
CA GLU A 69 -21.70 -24.50 7.36
C GLU A 69 -21.29 -24.32 8.82
N ARG A 70 -21.21 -25.42 9.57
CA ARG A 70 -20.76 -25.42 10.96
C ARG A 70 -19.41 -24.70 11.14
N ALA A 71 -18.50 -24.86 10.17
CA ALA A 71 -17.20 -24.21 10.19
C ALA A 71 -17.28 -22.67 10.21
N ASP A 72 -18.30 -22.07 9.59
CA ASP A 72 -18.49 -20.62 9.59
C ASP A 72 -18.89 -20.10 10.98
N PHE A 73 -19.72 -20.87 11.69
CA PHE A 73 -20.11 -20.55 13.07
C PHE A 73 -18.97 -20.77 14.06
N GLU A 74 -18.11 -21.75 13.82
CA GLU A 74 -16.89 -21.96 14.63
C GLU A 74 -15.89 -20.82 14.45
N ARG A 75 -15.69 -20.34 13.21
CA ARG A 75 -14.87 -19.14 12.93
C ARG A 75 -15.43 -17.89 13.61
N LEU A 76 -16.74 -17.71 13.58
CA LEU A 76 -17.41 -16.63 14.28
C LEU A 76 -17.24 -16.72 15.80
N GLY A 77 -17.31 -17.93 16.36
CA GLY A 77 -17.06 -18.18 17.78
C GLY A 77 -15.63 -17.79 18.19
N VAL A 78 -14.62 -18.18 17.40
CA VAL A 78 -13.22 -17.78 17.61
C VAL A 78 -13.06 -16.26 17.50
N ALA A 79 -13.71 -15.62 16.53
CA ALA A 79 -13.66 -14.18 16.34
C ALA A 79 -14.22 -13.41 17.54
N ILE A 80 -15.39 -13.83 18.03
CA ILE A 80 -16.04 -13.21 19.19
C ILE A 80 -15.21 -13.47 20.45
N GLN A 81 -14.69 -14.67 20.64
CA GLN A 81 -13.83 -15.00 21.78
C GLN A 81 -12.54 -14.17 21.78
N GLY A 82 -11.96 -13.93 20.61
CA GLY A 82 -10.83 -13.03 20.43
C GLY A 82 -11.15 -11.57 20.76
N LEU A 83 -12.35 -11.10 20.38
CA LEU A 83 -12.84 -9.76 20.72
C LEU A 83 -13.14 -9.60 22.23
N THR A 84 -13.58 -10.65 22.91
CA THR A 84 -13.95 -10.59 24.34
C THR A 84 -12.79 -10.80 25.32
N ASN A 85 -11.67 -11.38 24.86
CA ASN A 85 -10.50 -11.66 25.72
C ASN A 85 -9.60 -10.45 25.98
N CYS A 86 -9.87 -9.29 25.36
CA CYS A 86 -9.10 -8.07 25.60
C CYS A 86 -9.65 -7.29 26.81
N SER A 87 -8.76 -7.00 27.77
CA SER A 87 -9.07 -6.32 29.04
C SER A 87 -9.46 -4.85 28.88
N SER A 88 -9.06 -4.18 27.79
CA SER A 88 -9.45 -2.80 27.50
C SER A 88 -9.63 -2.53 26.01
N PHE A 89 -10.49 -1.57 25.69
CA PHE A 89 -10.71 -1.11 24.32
C PHE A 89 -9.44 -0.65 23.64
N ILE A 90 -8.60 0.12 24.35
CA ILE A 90 -7.38 0.70 23.81
C ILE A 90 -6.37 -0.40 23.47
N GLU A 91 -6.31 -1.45 24.27
CA GLU A 91 -5.44 -2.61 24.05
C GLU A 91 -5.95 -3.51 22.91
N MET A 92 -7.27 -3.70 22.79
CA MET A 92 -7.88 -4.35 21.63
C MET A 92 -7.65 -3.54 20.35
N PHE A 93 -7.82 -2.22 20.43
CA PHE A 93 -7.67 -1.27 19.33
C PHE A 93 -6.20 -1.07 18.94
N SER A 94 -5.25 -1.25 19.85
CA SER A 94 -3.82 -1.25 19.52
C SER A 94 -3.41 -2.59 18.94
N THR A 95 -3.76 -3.70 19.60
CA THR A 95 -3.27 -5.04 19.25
C THR A 95 -3.92 -5.58 17.98
N MET A 96 -5.24 -5.46 17.82
CA MET A 96 -5.93 -5.97 16.64
C MET A 96 -5.77 -5.06 15.42
N ARG A 97 -5.63 -3.75 15.63
CA ARG A 97 -5.21 -2.82 14.57
C ARG A 97 -3.80 -3.14 14.10
N GLN A 98 -2.86 -3.40 15.00
CA GLN A 98 -1.50 -3.81 14.63
C GLN A 98 -1.51 -5.12 13.83
N LEU A 99 -2.23 -6.16 14.30
CA LEU A 99 -2.30 -7.47 13.63
C LEU A 99 -3.03 -7.45 12.26
N SER A 100 -4.16 -6.75 12.15
CA SER A 100 -4.91 -6.64 10.90
C SER A 100 -4.16 -5.82 9.86
N ILE A 101 -3.46 -4.76 10.30
CA ILE A 101 -2.61 -3.93 9.46
C ILE A 101 -1.39 -4.76 9.05
N ASP A 102 -0.62 -5.35 9.97
CA ASP A 102 0.61 -6.09 9.66
C ASP A 102 0.41 -7.29 8.71
N MET A 103 -0.71 -8.03 8.82
CA MET A 103 -0.97 -9.18 7.94
C MET A 103 -1.42 -8.77 6.52
N CYS A 104 -2.26 -7.73 6.40
CA CYS A 104 -2.63 -7.17 5.08
C CYS A 104 -1.46 -6.40 4.46
N ILE A 105 -0.60 -5.79 5.28
CA ILE A 105 0.64 -5.12 4.87
C ILE A 105 1.53 -6.13 4.13
N ILE A 106 1.86 -7.27 4.73
CA ILE A 106 2.81 -8.19 4.08
C ILE A 106 2.24 -8.77 2.79
N LEU A 107 0.92 -9.01 2.74
CA LEU A 107 0.29 -9.61 1.56
C LEU A 107 0.34 -8.71 0.32
N ASP A 108 -0.03 -7.42 0.44
CA ASP A 108 -0.04 -6.51 -0.71
C ASP A 108 1.39 -6.26 -1.24
N GLU A 109 2.38 -6.13 -0.35
CA GLU A 109 3.79 -6.03 -0.71
C GLU A 109 4.31 -7.31 -1.42
N CYS A 110 3.97 -8.49 -0.91
CA CYS A 110 4.36 -9.76 -1.53
C CYS A 110 3.69 -9.94 -2.89
N VAL A 111 2.40 -9.62 -3.01
CA VAL A 111 1.67 -9.67 -4.28
C VAL A 111 2.28 -8.70 -5.29
N LEU A 112 2.67 -7.50 -4.86
CA LEU A 112 3.38 -6.55 -5.72
C LEU A 112 4.69 -7.13 -6.27
N LEU A 113 5.51 -7.78 -5.44
CA LEU A 113 6.75 -8.41 -5.90
C LEU A 113 6.50 -9.56 -6.89
N ILE A 114 5.47 -10.36 -6.67
CA ILE A 114 5.08 -11.44 -7.59
C ILE A 114 4.64 -10.86 -8.94
N VAL A 115 3.78 -9.84 -8.92
CA VAL A 115 3.30 -9.20 -10.15
C VAL A 115 4.48 -8.58 -10.91
N LEU A 116 5.35 -7.81 -10.26
CA LEU A 116 6.56 -7.26 -10.89
C LEU A 116 7.42 -8.37 -11.52
N SER A 117 7.62 -9.49 -10.82
CA SER A 117 8.38 -10.62 -11.36
C SER A 117 7.75 -11.20 -12.63
N LEU A 118 6.41 -11.31 -12.67
CA LEU A 118 5.68 -11.72 -13.86
C LEU A 118 5.82 -10.69 -14.98
N GLN A 119 5.72 -9.39 -14.68
CA GLN A 119 5.90 -8.32 -15.66
C GLN A 119 7.29 -8.40 -16.32
N ALA A 120 8.36 -8.61 -15.53
CA ALA A 120 9.71 -8.82 -16.04
C ALA A 120 9.77 -9.94 -17.09
N LEU A 121 9.14 -11.08 -16.82
CA LEU A 121 9.13 -12.23 -17.72
C LEU A 121 8.38 -11.93 -19.02
N THR A 122 7.29 -11.17 -18.95
CA THR A 122 6.47 -10.86 -20.13
C THR A 122 7.12 -9.88 -21.12
N ILE A 123 8.08 -9.06 -20.66
CA ILE A 123 8.78 -8.07 -21.50
C ILE A 123 9.96 -8.70 -22.27
N LEU A 124 10.55 -9.80 -21.78
CA LEU A 124 11.74 -10.43 -22.38
C LEU A 124 11.59 -10.77 -23.88
N PRO A 125 10.47 -11.36 -24.35
CA PRO A 125 10.31 -11.68 -25.76
C PRO A 125 10.32 -10.45 -26.67
N ALA A 126 9.79 -9.32 -26.20
CA ALA A 126 9.78 -8.07 -26.97
C ALA A 126 11.19 -7.52 -27.22
N ILE A 127 12.09 -7.69 -26.23
CA ILE A 127 13.52 -7.33 -26.34
C ILE A 127 14.22 -8.23 -27.37
N ALA A 128 13.93 -9.53 -27.36
CA ALA A 128 14.53 -10.47 -28.28
C ALA A 128 14.17 -10.16 -29.74
N VAL A 129 12.92 -9.74 -29.99
CA VAL A 129 12.38 -9.47 -31.33
C VAL A 129 12.70 -8.04 -31.79
N THR A 130 12.66 -7.04 -30.91
CA THR A 130 12.92 -5.63 -31.26
C THR A 130 13.99 -5.02 -30.37
N ARG A 131 15.10 -4.60 -30.99
CA ARG A 131 16.22 -4.02 -30.25
C ARG A 131 15.88 -2.67 -29.63
N GLU A 132 15.55 -1.68 -30.45
CA GLU A 132 15.38 -0.30 -29.96
C GLU A 132 14.14 -0.15 -29.07
N VAL A 133 12.99 -0.65 -29.54
CA VAL A 133 11.72 -0.55 -28.82
C VAL A 133 11.72 -1.43 -27.57
N GLY A 134 12.25 -2.65 -27.66
CA GLY A 134 12.37 -3.54 -26.51
C GLY A 134 13.28 -2.99 -25.40
N LEU A 135 14.41 -2.35 -25.75
CA LEU A 135 15.28 -1.68 -24.78
C LEU A 135 14.57 -0.49 -24.10
N ALA A 136 13.78 0.28 -24.84
CA ALA A 136 13.00 1.38 -24.28
C ALA A 136 11.98 0.87 -23.24
N VAL A 137 11.21 -0.18 -23.58
CA VAL A 137 10.26 -0.82 -22.64
C VAL A 137 10.98 -1.36 -21.41
N LEU A 138 12.11 -2.06 -21.59
CA LEU A 138 12.89 -2.59 -20.48
C LEU A 138 13.37 -1.48 -19.53
N SER A 139 13.90 -0.38 -20.08
CA SER A 139 14.40 0.72 -19.28
C SER A 139 13.30 1.36 -18.42
N LEU A 140 12.12 1.57 -19.01
CA LEU A 140 10.95 2.11 -18.32
C LEU A 140 10.43 1.12 -17.26
N TYR A 141 10.40 -0.17 -17.58
CA TYR A 141 10.05 -1.22 -16.62
C TYR A 141 11.00 -1.23 -15.41
N LEU A 142 12.32 -1.18 -15.61
CA LEU A 142 13.29 -1.18 -14.52
C LEU A 142 13.12 0.01 -13.58
N ILE A 143 12.92 1.21 -14.15
CA ILE A 143 12.63 2.43 -13.37
C ILE A 143 11.33 2.26 -12.59
N THR A 144 10.28 1.76 -13.25
CA THR A 144 8.97 1.54 -12.66
C THR A 144 9.02 0.50 -11.53
N ALA A 145 9.75 -0.59 -11.71
CA ALA A 145 9.93 -1.65 -10.74
C ALA A 145 10.70 -1.16 -9.51
N LEU A 146 11.85 -0.49 -9.72
CA LEU A 146 12.64 0.09 -8.64
C LEU A 146 11.81 1.08 -7.81
N PHE A 147 11.07 1.96 -8.49
CA PHE A 147 10.18 2.91 -7.83
C PHE A 147 9.05 2.21 -7.08
N SER A 148 8.42 1.20 -7.68
CA SER A 148 7.31 0.44 -7.08
C SER A 148 7.75 -0.28 -5.82
N VAL A 149 8.92 -0.93 -5.83
CA VAL A 149 9.51 -1.57 -4.64
C VAL A 149 9.83 -0.53 -3.58
N THR A 150 10.49 0.57 -3.95
CA THR A 150 10.84 1.64 -2.99
C THR A 150 9.59 2.26 -2.36
N TYR A 151 8.53 2.44 -3.15
CA TYR A 151 7.27 2.98 -2.69
C TYR A 151 6.53 2.00 -1.77
N ALA A 152 6.47 0.71 -2.12
CA ALA A 152 5.81 -0.30 -1.30
C ALA A 152 6.50 -0.50 0.06
N PHE A 153 7.83 -0.51 0.08
CA PHE A 153 8.65 -0.71 1.28
C PHE A 153 9.11 0.59 1.95
N LEU A 154 8.41 1.70 1.66
CA LEU A 154 8.79 3.04 2.13
C LEU A 154 8.89 3.13 3.65
N TYR A 155 8.10 2.33 4.38
CA TYR A 155 8.16 2.24 5.83
C TYR A 155 9.50 1.69 6.32
N THR A 156 9.90 0.52 5.81
CA THR A 156 11.18 -0.14 6.16
C THR A 156 12.38 0.72 5.78
N LEU A 157 12.28 1.47 4.68
CA LEU A 157 13.38 2.31 4.18
C LEU A 157 13.49 3.67 4.89
N ARG A 158 12.43 4.14 5.56
CA ARG A 158 12.39 5.46 6.20
C ARG A 158 13.43 5.62 7.32
N GLU A 159 13.73 4.54 8.04
CA GLU A 159 14.76 4.55 9.09
C GLU A 159 16.16 4.78 8.51
N CYS A 160 16.39 4.40 7.25
CA CYS A 160 17.70 4.50 6.61
C CYS A 160 17.96 5.86 5.95
N CYS A 161 16.93 6.64 5.56
CA CYS A 161 17.13 7.86 4.76
C CYS A 161 16.05 8.95 4.99
N PRO A 162 16.42 10.16 5.47
CA PRO A 162 15.49 11.27 5.68
C PRO A 162 14.94 11.90 4.38
N CYS A 163 15.56 11.62 3.23
CA CYS A 163 15.14 12.07 1.90
C CYS A 163 13.77 11.51 1.47
N ILE A 164 13.28 10.48 2.16
CA ILE A 164 12.08 9.71 1.81
C ILE A 164 10.77 10.46 2.11
N ASN A 165 10.81 11.57 2.86
CA ASN A 165 9.62 12.37 3.17
C ASN A 165 8.91 12.94 1.91
N ALA A 166 9.65 13.27 0.85
CA ALA A 166 9.06 13.72 -0.41
C ALA A 166 8.32 12.58 -1.13
N LEU A 167 8.89 11.37 -1.07
CA LEU A 167 8.31 10.15 -1.63
C LEU A 167 7.03 9.74 -0.88
N GLN A 168 6.97 9.98 0.43
CA GLN A 168 5.76 9.72 1.22
C GLN A 168 4.57 10.61 0.80
N ARG A 169 4.84 11.86 0.41
CA ARG A 169 3.80 12.84 0.02
C ARG A 169 3.33 12.71 -1.42
N HIS A 170 4.24 12.39 -2.34
CA HIS A 170 3.98 12.39 -3.78
C HIS A 170 4.14 11.02 -4.45
N GLY A 171 4.57 10.00 -3.71
CA GLY A 171 4.94 8.69 -4.26
C GLY A 171 3.80 8.00 -5.01
N SER A 172 2.55 8.14 -4.55
CA SER A 172 1.40 7.57 -5.26
C SER A 172 1.23 8.16 -6.66
N LYS A 173 1.41 9.48 -6.83
CA LYS A 173 1.30 10.14 -8.14
C LYS A 173 2.36 9.61 -9.10
N PHE A 174 3.61 9.51 -8.65
CA PHE A 174 4.70 8.97 -9.45
C PHE A 174 4.47 7.50 -9.80
N PHE A 175 3.98 6.69 -8.85
CA PHE A 175 3.61 5.30 -9.10
C PHE A 175 2.60 5.20 -10.24
N TYR A 176 1.52 5.96 -10.20
CA TYR A 176 0.51 5.96 -11.27
C TYR A 176 1.06 6.44 -12.60
N VAL A 177 1.84 7.53 -12.62
CA VAL A 177 2.42 8.08 -13.86
C VAL A 177 3.35 7.07 -14.51
N LEU A 178 4.19 6.38 -13.73
CA LEU A 178 5.10 5.36 -14.24
C LEU A 178 4.36 4.16 -14.83
N HIS A 179 3.36 3.62 -14.12
CA HIS A 179 2.57 2.49 -14.62
C HIS A 179 1.68 2.86 -15.82
N ILE A 180 1.10 4.06 -15.85
CA ILE A 180 0.37 4.56 -17.04
C ILE A 180 1.33 4.73 -18.23
N GLY A 181 2.53 5.26 -17.98
CA GLY A 181 3.59 5.37 -18.98
C GLY A 181 4.02 4.00 -19.51
N LEU A 182 4.15 3.00 -18.64
CA LEU A 182 4.45 1.63 -19.01
C LEU A 182 3.35 1.06 -19.91
N ILE A 183 2.07 1.21 -19.54
CA ILE A 183 0.92 0.80 -20.36
C ILE A 183 0.98 1.46 -21.75
N ALA A 184 1.15 2.78 -21.81
CA ALA A 184 1.17 3.51 -23.08
C ALA A 184 2.32 3.06 -23.97
N THR A 185 3.51 2.87 -23.40
CA THR A 185 4.69 2.41 -24.14
C THR A 185 4.50 0.97 -24.62
N THR A 186 3.95 0.08 -23.79
CA THR A 186 3.66 -1.31 -24.16
C THR A 186 2.62 -1.38 -25.29
N VAL A 187 1.56 -0.58 -25.25
CA VAL A 187 0.55 -0.51 -26.32
C VAL A 187 1.15 0.03 -27.62
N ALA A 188 2.04 1.02 -27.55
CA ALA A 188 2.78 1.50 -28.71
C ALA A 188 3.68 0.40 -29.30
N THR A 189 4.40 -0.35 -28.47
CA THR A 189 5.22 -1.50 -28.88
C THR A 189 4.37 -2.59 -29.54
N ILE A 190 3.21 -2.92 -28.98
CA ILE A 190 2.27 -3.87 -29.59
C ILE A 190 1.87 -3.38 -30.99
N SER A 191 1.57 -2.09 -31.14
CA SER A 191 1.16 -1.52 -32.43
C SER A 191 2.26 -1.66 -33.49
N ILE A 192 3.52 -1.40 -33.11
CA ILE A 192 4.70 -1.58 -33.98
C ILE A 192 4.87 -3.05 -34.37
N LEU A 193 4.74 -3.98 -33.41
CA LEU A 193 4.84 -5.42 -33.68
C LEU A 193 3.68 -5.98 -34.50
N LEU A 194 2.55 -5.28 -34.54
CA LEU A 194 1.39 -5.64 -35.35
C LEU A 194 1.52 -5.18 -36.81
N GLU A 195 2.33 -4.15 -37.08
CA GLU A 195 2.48 -3.54 -38.40
C GLU A 195 2.81 -4.54 -39.53
N PRO A 196 3.73 -5.51 -39.35
CA PRO A 196 4.01 -6.51 -40.38
C PRO A 196 2.76 -7.31 -40.78
N PHE A 197 1.87 -7.60 -39.83
CA PHE A 197 0.65 -8.38 -40.06
C PHE A 197 -0.50 -7.57 -40.66
N LEU A 198 -0.46 -6.24 -40.50
CA LEU A 198 -1.47 -5.32 -41.02
C LEU A 198 -1.09 -4.70 -42.37
N SER A 199 0.17 -4.85 -42.79
CA SER A 199 0.73 -4.23 -44.00
C SER A 199 0.12 -4.74 -45.32
N GLY A 200 -0.53 -5.91 -45.31
CA GLY A 200 -1.05 -6.58 -46.51
C GLY A 200 0.03 -7.24 -47.38
N VAL A 201 1.28 -7.25 -46.93
CA VAL A 201 2.42 -7.90 -47.58
C VAL A 201 2.83 -9.14 -46.78
N ASP A 202 3.44 -10.13 -47.43
CA ASP A 202 3.94 -11.32 -46.73
C ASP A 202 5.00 -10.94 -45.67
N PHE A 203 4.90 -11.53 -44.48
CA PHE A 203 5.79 -11.21 -43.35
C PHE A 203 7.27 -11.34 -43.71
N SER A 204 7.64 -12.36 -44.50
CA SER A 204 9.03 -12.57 -44.91
C SER A 204 9.56 -11.43 -45.78
N GLU A 205 8.71 -10.87 -46.65
CA GLU A 205 9.07 -9.74 -47.52
C GLU A 205 9.16 -8.45 -46.70
N TYR A 206 8.21 -8.23 -45.78
CA TYR A 206 8.25 -7.10 -44.85
C TYR A 206 9.50 -7.13 -43.96
N CYS A 207 9.87 -8.32 -43.47
CA CYS A 207 11.02 -8.52 -42.60
C CYS A 207 12.33 -8.16 -43.30
N LEU A 208 12.53 -8.62 -44.54
CA LEU A 208 13.72 -8.31 -45.33
C LEU A 208 13.78 -6.83 -45.72
N THR A 209 12.64 -6.25 -46.11
CA THR A 209 12.55 -4.84 -46.53
C THR A 209 12.90 -3.88 -45.39
N ASN A 210 12.53 -4.24 -44.16
CA ASN A 210 12.77 -3.42 -42.97
C ASN A 210 13.96 -3.90 -42.11
N ALA A 211 14.77 -4.85 -42.62
CA ALA A 211 15.94 -5.41 -41.92
C ALA A 211 15.64 -5.88 -40.48
N LEU A 212 14.45 -6.47 -40.26
CA LEU A 212 14.00 -6.97 -38.95
C LEU A 212 14.76 -8.23 -38.49
N ASP A 213 15.47 -8.88 -39.39
CA ASP A 213 16.40 -9.98 -39.10
C ASP A 213 17.66 -9.54 -38.34
N HIS A 214 17.97 -8.24 -38.32
CA HIS A 214 19.03 -7.66 -37.50
C HIS A 214 18.59 -7.45 -36.02
N ASN A 215 17.93 -8.45 -35.43
CA ASN A 215 17.46 -8.44 -34.06
C ASN A 215 18.51 -8.96 -33.05
N LEU A 216 18.28 -8.73 -31.75
CA LEU A 216 19.17 -9.15 -30.66
C LEU A 216 19.33 -10.66 -30.54
N SER A 217 18.34 -11.42 -31.00
CA SER A 217 18.36 -12.89 -30.97
C SER A 217 19.06 -13.52 -32.19
N SER A 218 19.53 -12.72 -33.14
CA SER A 218 20.07 -13.17 -34.43
C SER A 218 19.14 -14.14 -35.17
N THR A 219 17.83 -13.97 -34.98
CA THR A 219 16.82 -14.87 -35.55
C THR A 219 16.44 -14.39 -36.94
N GLY A 220 16.59 -15.27 -37.94
CA GLY A 220 16.16 -14.98 -39.31
C GLY A 220 14.63 -14.87 -39.46
N CYS A 221 14.19 -14.18 -40.53
CA CYS A 221 12.78 -13.85 -40.79
C CYS A 221 11.81 -15.04 -40.70
N LEU A 222 12.25 -16.24 -41.08
CA LEU A 222 11.42 -17.45 -41.11
C LEU A 222 10.95 -17.89 -39.72
N LYS A 223 11.79 -17.70 -38.68
CA LYS A 223 11.42 -18.00 -37.28
C LYS A 223 10.92 -16.76 -36.53
N LEU A 224 11.27 -15.57 -37.02
CA LEU A 224 10.93 -14.29 -36.39
C LEU A 224 9.42 -14.06 -36.31
N GLN A 225 8.65 -14.54 -37.28
CA GLN A 225 7.19 -14.45 -37.27
C GLN A 225 6.59 -15.10 -36.03
N GLY A 226 7.03 -16.32 -35.69
CA GLY A 226 6.56 -17.04 -34.51
C GLY A 226 6.93 -16.34 -33.20
N TYR A 227 8.17 -15.85 -33.09
CA TYR A 227 8.59 -15.09 -31.90
C TYR A 227 7.86 -13.76 -31.76
N THR A 228 7.50 -13.11 -32.87
CA THR A 228 6.70 -11.88 -32.86
C THR A 228 5.31 -12.15 -32.27
N VAL A 229 4.67 -13.26 -32.65
CA VAL A 229 3.38 -13.67 -32.07
C VAL A 229 3.49 -13.92 -30.57
N VAL A 230 4.56 -14.63 -30.13
CA VAL A 230 4.81 -14.85 -28.70
C VAL A 230 4.99 -13.53 -27.97
N ALA A 231 5.77 -12.59 -28.53
CA ALA A 231 5.96 -11.26 -27.95
C ALA A 231 4.65 -10.46 -27.86
N LEU A 232 3.79 -10.53 -28.88
CA LEU A 232 2.47 -9.89 -28.84
C LEU A 232 1.59 -10.45 -27.73
N MET A 233 1.56 -11.78 -27.55
CA MET A 233 0.79 -12.43 -26.48
C MET A 233 1.31 -12.01 -25.09
N THR A 234 2.63 -12.03 -24.89
CA THR A 234 3.20 -11.68 -23.58
C THR A 234 3.06 -10.19 -23.28
N LEU A 235 3.23 -9.29 -24.25
CA LEU A 235 2.99 -7.85 -24.06
C LEU A 235 1.51 -7.54 -23.78
N THR A 236 0.58 -8.30 -24.36
CA THR A 236 -0.86 -8.15 -24.04
C THR A 236 -1.13 -8.54 -22.58
N LEU A 237 -0.53 -9.63 -22.11
CA LEU A 237 -0.58 -10.00 -20.70
C LEU A 237 0.04 -8.92 -19.81
N GLU A 238 1.14 -8.29 -20.25
CA GLU A 238 1.80 -7.21 -19.52
C GLU A 238 0.93 -5.98 -19.31
N VAL A 239 0.10 -5.61 -20.31
CA VAL A 239 -0.90 -4.54 -20.15
C VAL A 239 -1.90 -4.91 -19.06
N GLY A 240 -2.37 -6.16 -19.03
CA GLY A 240 -3.27 -6.66 -17.99
C GLY A 240 -2.66 -6.61 -16.59
N LEU A 241 -1.40 -7.04 -16.45
CA LEU A 241 -0.65 -6.97 -15.19
C LEU A 241 -0.43 -5.52 -14.76
N SER A 242 -0.10 -4.62 -15.68
CA SER A 242 0.07 -3.19 -15.40
C SER A 242 -1.23 -2.53 -14.92
N VAL A 243 -2.38 -2.89 -15.51
CA VAL A 243 -3.69 -2.42 -15.02
C VAL A 243 -3.97 -2.95 -13.61
N TYR A 244 -3.64 -4.21 -13.34
CA TYR A 244 -3.75 -4.77 -11.99
C TYR A 244 -2.84 -4.04 -10.98
N MET A 245 -1.64 -3.63 -11.39
CA MET A 245 -0.74 -2.81 -10.57
C MET A 245 -1.35 -1.45 -10.21
N LEU A 246 -2.17 -0.83 -11.07
CA LEU A 246 -2.89 0.39 -10.70
C LEU A 246 -3.90 0.14 -9.57
N VAL A 247 -4.57 -1.02 -9.57
CA VAL A 247 -5.52 -1.41 -8.53
C VAL A 247 -4.80 -1.68 -7.21
N LEU A 248 -3.68 -2.41 -7.24
CA LEU A 248 -2.82 -2.63 -6.07
C LEU A 248 -2.25 -1.31 -5.53
N GLY A 249 -1.76 -0.44 -6.42
CA GLY A 249 -1.26 0.89 -6.08
C GLY A 249 -2.28 1.74 -5.33
N ARG A 250 -3.58 1.57 -5.61
CA ARG A 250 -4.66 2.23 -4.86
C ARG A 250 -4.74 1.76 -3.41
N ARG A 251 -4.58 0.45 -3.17
CA ARG A 251 -4.61 -0.12 -1.80
C ARG A 251 -3.39 0.36 -1.01
N ILE A 252 -2.21 0.22 -1.60
CA ILE A 252 -0.93 0.66 -1.03
C ILE A 252 -0.95 2.17 -0.75
N SER A 253 -1.47 3.00 -1.67
CA SER A 253 -1.56 4.44 -1.47
C SER A 253 -2.52 4.84 -0.36
N LYS A 254 -3.65 4.16 -0.20
CA LYS A 254 -4.58 4.42 0.93
C LYS A 254 -3.89 4.12 2.26
N LYS A 255 -3.17 3.00 2.33
CA LYS A 255 -2.37 2.60 3.48
C LYS A 255 -1.32 3.66 3.84
N HIS A 256 -0.52 4.11 2.87
CA HIS A 256 0.47 5.17 3.15
C HIS A 256 -0.15 6.51 3.58
N ALA A 257 -1.33 6.86 3.08
CA ALA A 257 -2.02 8.08 3.48
C ALA A 257 -2.49 8.04 4.95
N VAL A 258 -3.03 6.90 5.40
CA VAL A 258 -3.42 6.68 6.80
C VAL A 258 -2.21 6.77 7.72
N GLU A 259 -1.11 6.10 7.36
CA GLU A 259 0.12 6.12 8.16
C GLU A 259 0.77 7.51 8.19
N TYR A 260 0.79 8.22 7.07
CA TYR A 260 1.27 9.60 7.06
C TYR A 260 0.46 10.50 8.00
N ALA A 261 -0.88 10.36 8.01
CA ALA A 261 -1.74 11.13 8.91
C ALA A 261 -1.45 10.80 10.39
N ARG A 262 -1.20 9.52 10.72
CA ARG A 262 -0.80 9.09 12.07
C ARG A 262 0.51 9.74 12.49
N LEU A 263 1.54 9.67 11.66
CA LEU A 263 2.87 10.23 11.94
C LEU A 263 2.85 11.75 12.11
N VAL A 264 2.06 12.45 11.31
CA VAL A 264 1.87 13.90 11.46
C VAL A 264 1.22 14.21 12.81
N ARG A 265 0.26 13.40 13.26
CA ARG A 265 -0.39 13.53 14.56
C ARG A 265 0.59 13.28 15.71
N GLU A 266 1.36 12.20 15.66
CA GLU A 266 2.39 11.88 16.67
C GLU A 266 3.43 13.01 16.78
N LYS A 267 3.89 13.54 15.64
CA LYS A 267 4.78 14.69 15.63
C LYS A 267 4.16 15.93 16.27
N SER A 268 2.89 16.23 15.95
CA SER A 268 2.20 17.39 16.53
C SER A 268 2.01 17.29 18.05
N LEU A 269 1.83 16.08 18.58
CA LEU A 269 1.74 15.82 20.02
C LEU A 269 3.10 15.97 20.70
N SER A 270 4.16 15.43 20.09
CA SER A 270 5.53 15.60 20.59
C SER A 270 5.97 17.06 20.58
N ASP A 271 5.58 17.84 19.56
CA ASP A 271 5.87 19.28 19.49
C ASP A 271 5.03 20.09 20.49
N ALA A 272 3.83 19.59 20.88
CA ALA A 272 2.96 20.23 21.86
C ALA A 272 3.34 19.93 23.33
N GLU A 273 3.97 18.79 23.60
CA GLU A 273 4.46 18.39 24.94
C GLU A 273 5.77 19.08 25.36
N LEU A 274 6.41 19.84 24.47
CA LEU A 274 7.55 20.70 24.80
C LEU A 274 7.06 22.12 25.08
N PRO A 275 6.78 22.51 26.36
CA PRO A 275 6.80 23.92 26.69
C PRO A 275 8.22 24.40 26.40
N SER A 276 8.32 25.35 25.49
CA SER A 276 9.55 26.07 25.18
C SER A 276 10.24 26.47 26.48
N VAL A 277 11.31 25.76 26.85
CA VAL A 277 12.34 26.35 27.69
C VAL A 277 12.94 27.43 26.81
N VAL A 278 12.36 28.63 26.93
CA VAL A 278 13.01 29.88 26.57
C VAL A 278 14.26 29.90 27.44
N ARG A 279 15.35 29.32 26.92
CA ARG A 279 16.68 29.48 27.44
C ARG A 279 16.97 30.96 27.25
N GLY A 280 16.65 31.75 28.28
CA GLY A 280 16.97 33.16 28.32
C GLY A 280 18.44 33.28 27.96
N ASN A 281 18.71 33.88 26.80
CA ASN A 281 20.03 34.40 26.51
C ASN A 281 20.28 35.49 27.57
N ASN A 282 20.82 35.09 28.71
CA ASN A 282 21.51 36.01 29.59
C ASN A 282 22.72 36.50 28.80
N SER A 283 22.51 37.62 28.11
CA SER A 283 23.57 38.47 27.61
C SER A 283 24.43 38.88 28.79
N PHE A 284 25.50 38.12 29.04
CA PHE A 284 26.59 38.56 29.89
C PHE A 284 27.21 39.77 29.18
N GLN A 285 26.78 40.97 29.56
CA GLN A 285 27.35 42.23 29.09
C GLN A 285 28.83 42.24 29.47
N LYS A 286 29.68 41.96 28.48
CA LYS A 286 31.11 42.23 28.54
C LYS A 286 31.29 43.75 28.39
N LYS A 287 31.19 44.51 29.49
CA LYS A 287 31.64 45.90 29.53
C LYS A 287 33.17 45.92 29.56
N THR A 288 33.76 46.12 28.39
CA THR A 288 35.14 46.60 28.25
C THR A 288 35.18 48.11 28.50
N GLY A 289 35.97 48.55 29.47
CA GLY A 289 36.36 49.95 29.69
C GLY A 289 37.77 50.00 30.24
N LYS A 290 38.67 50.64 29.49
CA LYS A 290 40.13 50.72 29.65
C LYS A 290 40.57 51.54 30.87
N ALA A 291 41.78 51.22 31.34
CA ALA A 291 42.55 51.79 32.45
C ALA A 291 42.77 53.32 32.43
N THR A 292 42.89 53.95 33.61
CA THR A 292 44.19 54.44 34.16
C THR A 292 44.08 55.14 35.54
N HIS A 293 45.05 54.80 36.40
CA HIS A 293 45.73 55.52 37.49
C HIS A 293 45.00 56.26 38.64
N GLY A 294 45.41 55.89 39.86
CA GLY A 294 45.27 56.68 41.09
C GLY A 294 45.59 55.86 42.35
N THR A 295 46.86 55.85 42.75
CA THR A 295 47.48 55.16 43.90
C THR A 295 46.94 55.64 45.26
N THR A 296 46.72 54.74 46.24
CA THR A 296 47.51 54.58 47.50
C THR A 296 46.74 53.86 48.62
N ALA A 297 47.47 52.93 49.26
CA ALA A 297 47.56 52.69 50.71
C ALA A 297 47.01 51.36 51.27
N GLU A 298 47.94 50.68 51.97
CA GLU A 298 47.79 49.90 53.20
C GLU A 298 47.44 48.39 53.10
N VAL A 299 48.19 47.41 53.63
CA VAL A 299 49.35 47.35 54.55
C VAL A 299 50.14 46.05 54.28
N ILE A 300 51.48 46.18 54.26
CA ILE A 300 52.61 45.22 54.45
C ILE A 300 52.59 43.88 53.69
#